data_AF-A0A0K1D8H7-F1
#
_entry.id   AF-A0A0K1D8H7-F1
#
_cell.length_a   1.000
_cell.length_b   1.000
_cell.length_c   1.000
_cell.angle_alpha   90.00
_cell.angle_beta   90.00
_cell.angle_gamma   90.00
#
_symmetry.space_group_name_H-M   'P 1'
#
loop_
_entity.id
_entity.type
_entity.pdbx_description
1 polymer ?
#
loop_
_entity_poly.entity_id
_entity_poly.type
_entity_poly.pdbx_seq_one_letter_code
_entity_poly.pdbx_strand_id
1 'polypeptide(L)'
;MKSITCIVALLLLASFTRGMEESEEIPEGHNIRKRSCYLKGEECTKDIDCCTMQCLCTTNDCRCGKRPRPSELRKYFTKRTCGGT
;
A
#
# COMPACT_ATOMS: atom_id res chain seq x y z
N MET A 1 19.73 -55.06 -11.03
CA MET A 1 18.49 -54.45 -10.51
C MET A 1 18.73 -53.28 -9.54
N LYS A 2 19.87 -52.57 -9.61
CA LYS A 2 20.19 -51.41 -8.73
C LYS A 2 19.99 -50.05 -9.42
N SER A 3 19.84 -50.06 -10.75
CA SER A 3 19.75 -48.86 -11.59
C SER A 3 18.32 -48.33 -11.69
N ILE A 4 17.32 -49.22 -11.71
CA ILE A 4 15.89 -48.83 -11.79
C ILE A 4 15.44 -48.10 -10.52
N THR A 5 15.95 -48.52 -9.35
CA THR A 5 15.69 -47.86 -8.06
C THR A 5 16.23 -46.43 -8.01
N CYS A 6 17.36 -46.15 -8.66
CA CYS A 6 17.92 -44.80 -8.75
C CYS A 6 17.08 -43.88 -9.65
N ILE A 7 16.53 -44.41 -10.74
CA ILE A 7 15.69 -43.63 -11.67
C ILE A 7 14.38 -43.24 -10.98
N VAL A 8 13.76 -44.15 -10.23
CA VAL A 8 12.54 -43.85 -9.46
C VAL A 8 12.80 -42.82 -8.36
N ALA A 9 13.94 -42.92 -7.66
CA ALA A 9 14.31 -41.94 -6.63
C ALA A 9 14.54 -40.54 -7.23
N LEU A 10 15.18 -40.43 -8.40
CA LEU A 10 15.39 -39.16 -9.10
C LEU A 10 14.08 -38.54 -9.60
N LEU A 11 13.15 -39.36 -10.12
CA LEU A 11 11.84 -38.88 -10.56
C LEU A 11 11.00 -38.36 -9.38
N LEU A 12 11.05 -39.03 -8.21
CA LEU A 12 10.39 -38.55 -7.01
C LEU A 12 10.98 -37.23 -6.52
N LEU A 13 12.31 -37.09 -6.49
CA LEU A 13 12.97 -35.83 -6.12
C LEU A 13 12.58 -34.68 -7.05
N ALA A 14 12.47 -34.91 -8.36
CA ALA A 14 12.05 -33.89 -9.32
C ALA A 14 10.58 -33.45 -9.15
N SER A 15 9.70 -34.32 -8.66
CA SER A 15 8.32 -33.92 -8.31
C SER A 15 8.22 -33.11 -7.01
N PHE A 16 9.17 -33.29 -6.07
CA PHE A 16 9.22 -32.50 -4.84
C PHE A 16 9.79 -31.08 -5.03
N THR A 17 10.54 -30.82 -6.11
CA THR A 17 11.10 -29.50 -6.40
C THR A 17 10.23 -28.65 -7.34
N ARG A 18 9.17 -29.22 -7.92
CA ARG A 18 8.22 -28.48 -8.76
C ARG A 18 7.12 -27.82 -7.92
N GLY A 19 7.59 -27.02 -6.98
CA GLY A 19 6.81 -26.12 -6.14
C GLY A 19 7.58 -24.81 -5.94
N MET A 20 8.28 -24.34 -6.99
CA MET A 20 8.48 -22.89 -7.12
C MET A 20 7.11 -22.34 -7.50
N GLU A 21 6.28 -22.10 -6.49
CA GLU A 21 5.40 -20.94 -6.53
C GLU A 21 6.29 -19.82 -7.04
N GLU A 22 5.96 -19.29 -8.22
CA GLU A 22 6.34 -17.93 -8.58
C GLU A 22 5.76 -17.10 -7.43
N SER A 23 6.58 -16.90 -6.40
CA SER A 23 6.35 -15.88 -5.42
C SER A 23 6.47 -14.61 -6.24
N GLU A 24 5.34 -14.16 -6.80
CA GLU A 24 5.18 -12.80 -7.26
C GLU A 24 5.81 -11.96 -6.16
N GLU A 25 6.97 -11.38 -6.46
CA GLU A 25 7.55 -10.36 -5.63
C GLU A 25 6.57 -9.19 -5.71
N ILE A 26 5.52 -9.25 -4.89
CA ILE A 26 4.73 -8.08 -4.53
C ILE A 26 5.78 -7.13 -4.00
N PRO A 27 6.10 -6.04 -4.71
CA PRO A 27 7.15 -5.14 -4.28
C PRO A 27 6.79 -4.77 -2.85
N GLU A 28 7.69 -5.09 -1.90
CA GLU A 28 7.49 -4.84 -0.48
C GLU A 28 7.04 -3.39 -0.34
N GLY A 29 5.72 -3.20 -0.22
CA GLY A 29 5.15 -1.90 -0.05
C GLY A 29 5.76 -1.39 1.24
N HIS A 30 6.65 -0.40 1.16
CA HIS A 30 7.19 0.20 2.35
C HIS A 30 6.00 0.72 3.16
N ASN A 31 5.66 0.01 4.23
CA ASN A 31 4.69 0.45 5.20
C ASN A 31 5.36 1.56 6.00
N ILE A 32 5.43 2.76 5.42
CA ILE A 32 5.74 3.98 6.16
C ILE A 32 4.57 4.17 7.12
N ARG A 33 4.66 3.51 8.28
CA ARG A 33 3.77 3.72 9.40
C ARG A 33 4.09 5.11 9.92
N LYS A 34 3.44 6.12 9.34
CA LYS A 34 3.44 7.49 9.88
C LYS A 34 3.17 7.36 11.39
N ARG A 35 4.00 8.02 12.22
CA ARG A 35 3.79 8.11 13.68
C ARG A 35 2.30 8.34 13.96
N SER A 36 1.80 7.82 15.08
CA SER A 36 0.41 7.99 15.55
C SER A 36 -0.16 9.34 15.12
N CYS A 37 -0.89 9.32 14.01
CA CYS A 37 -1.39 10.50 13.36
C CYS A 37 -2.90 10.54 13.57
N TYR A 38 -3.45 11.75 13.55
CA TYR A 38 -4.84 11.98 13.81
C TYR A 38 -5.70 11.71 12.57
N LEU A 39 -6.82 11.04 12.83
CA LEU A 39 -7.86 10.70 11.87
C LEU A 39 -8.80 11.89 11.66
N LYS A 40 -9.69 11.78 10.67
CA LYS A 40 -10.64 12.83 10.32
C LYS A 40 -11.52 13.19 11.54
N GLY A 41 -11.62 14.48 11.85
CA GLY A 41 -12.46 15.03 12.92
C GLY A 41 -11.78 15.13 14.27
N GLU A 42 -10.60 14.51 14.43
CA GLU A 42 -9.78 14.65 15.64
C GLU A 42 -9.13 16.04 15.69
N GLU A 43 -8.92 16.51 16.91
CA GLU A 43 -8.30 17.80 17.18
C GLU A 43 -6.83 17.78 16.78
N CYS A 44 -6.37 18.87 16.15
CA CYS A 44 -5.01 18.98 15.66
C CYS A 44 -4.48 20.40 15.86
N THR A 45 -3.16 20.53 15.86
CA THR A 45 -2.50 21.84 15.91
C THR A 45 -1.78 22.17 14.61
N LYS A 46 -1.34 21.14 13.88
CA LYS A 46 -0.54 21.25 12.66
C LYS A 46 -0.96 20.20 11.63
N ASP A 47 -0.70 20.48 10.36
CA ASP A 47 -0.98 19.56 9.25
C ASP A 47 -0.26 18.20 9.39
N ILE A 48 0.95 18.20 9.97
CA ILE A 48 1.74 16.98 10.16
C ILE A 48 1.11 16.01 11.15
N ASP A 49 0.27 16.52 12.06
CA ASP A 49 -0.44 15.72 13.05
C ASP A 49 -1.47 14.81 12.35
N CYS A 50 -2.04 15.26 11.22
CA CYS A 50 -3.04 14.51 10.47
C CYS A 50 -2.41 13.46 9.54
N CYS A 51 -3.06 12.30 9.38
CA CYS A 51 -2.54 11.21 8.55
C CYS A 51 -2.44 11.56 7.05
N THR A 52 -3.59 11.60 6.36
CA THR A 52 -3.73 11.90 4.92
C THR A 52 -4.53 13.19 4.67
N MET A 53 -4.80 13.95 5.74
CA MET A 53 -5.65 15.14 5.80
C MET A 53 -4.81 16.37 6.16
N GLN A 54 -5.45 17.54 6.17
CA GLN A 54 -4.87 18.79 6.69
C GLN A 54 -5.59 19.18 7.98
N CYS A 55 -4.94 19.97 8.82
CA CYS A 55 -5.54 20.56 9.99
C CYS A 55 -6.35 21.79 9.58
N LEU A 56 -7.67 21.72 9.73
CA LEU A 56 -8.58 22.80 9.35
C LEU A 56 -9.04 23.53 10.61
N CYS A 57 -8.70 24.81 10.71
CA CYS A 57 -9.10 25.66 11.81
C CYS A 57 -10.30 26.53 11.42
N THR A 58 -11.33 26.52 12.26
CA THR A 58 -12.36 27.55 12.30
C THR A 58 -11.96 28.62 13.32
N THR A 59 -12.86 29.55 13.65
CA THR A 59 -12.61 30.62 14.62
C THR A 59 -12.17 30.10 16.00
N ASN A 60 -12.63 28.90 16.40
CA ASN A 60 -12.42 28.39 17.77
C ASN A 60 -11.91 26.95 17.85
N ASP A 61 -11.92 26.18 16.76
CA ASP A 61 -11.50 24.77 16.79
C ASP A 61 -10.71 24.36 15.55
N CYS A 62 -9.71 23.50 15.75
CA CYS A 62 -8.88 22.95 14.67
C CYS A 62 -9.05 21.43 14.63
N ARG A 63 -9.42 20.89 13.47
CA ARG A 63 -9.66 19.45 13.28
C ARG A 63 -9.10 18.93 11.98
N CYS A 64 -8.65 17.68 11.98
CA CYS A 64 -8.18 17.02 10.78
C CYS A 64 -9.33 16.84 9.77
N GLY A 65 -9.17 17.37 8.56
CA GLY A 65 -10.23 17.37 7.56
C GLY A 65 -9.73 17.42 6.12
N LYS A 66 -10.65 17.14 5.19
CA LYS A 66 -10.39 17.31 3.76
C LYS A 66 -10.50 18.78 3.42
N ARG A 67 -9.41 19.40 2.96
CA ARG A 67 -9.52 20.73 2.38
C ARG A 67 -10.47 20.65 1.17
N PRO A 68 -11.49 21.51 1.07
CA PRO A 68 -12.29 21.59 -0.14
C PRO A 68 -11.37 21.90 -1.31
N ARG A 69 -11.42 21.07 -2.35
CA ARG A 69 -10.66 21.34 -3.58
C ARG A 69 -11.24 22.60 -4.21
N PRO A 70 -10.42 23.58 -4.61
CA PRO A 70 -10.90 24.72 -5.38
C PRO A 70 -11.69 24.25 -6.59
N SER A 71 -12.90 24.77 -6.76
CA SER A 71 -13.81 24.43 -7.86
C SER A 71 -13.12 24.67 -9.22
N GLU A 72 -12.34 25.75 -9.31
CA GLU A 72 -11.57 26.16 -10.49
C GLU A 72 -10.52 25.13 -10.92
N LEU A 73 -9.99 24.35 -9.97
CA LEU A 73 -8.98 23.34 -10.26
C LEU A 73 -9.57 21.98 -10.63
N ARG A 74 -10.89 21.76 -10.46
CA ARG A 74 -11.54 20.48 -10.80
C ARG A 74 -11.29 20.05 -12.26
N LYS A 75 -11.21 21.02 -13.19
CA LYS A 75 -10.94 20.79 -14.62
C LYS A 75 -9.56 20.18 -14.90
N TYR A 76 -8.59 20.35 -13.99
CA TYR A 76 -7.23 19.81 -14.13
C TYR A 76 -7.05 18.44 -13.47
N PHE A 77 -8.03 17.97 -12.68
CA PHE A 77 -7.94 16.72 -11.92
C PHE A 77 -8.76 15.55 -12.51
N THR A 78 -9.37 15.73 -13.68
CA THR A 78 -10.11 14.68 -14.42
C THR A 78 -9.21 13.53 -14.90
N LYS A 79 -7.89 13.70 -14.87
CA LYS A 79 -6.92 12.63 -15.13
C LYS A 79 -6.17 12.30 -13.84
N ARG A 80 -6.75 11.44 -13.01
CA ARG A 80 -5.95 10.64 -12.07
C ARG A 80 -5.64 9.31 -12.74
N THR A 81 -4.58 9.28 -13.55
CA THR A 81 -3.94 8.02 -13.93
C THR A 81 -2.97 7.65 -12.81
N CYS A 82 -3.45 6.93 -11.81
CA CYS A 82 -2.60 6.06 -11.01
C CYS A 82 -2.89 4.64 -11.52
N GLY A 83 -1.88 3.97 -12.08
CA GLY A 83 -2.03 2.67 -12.73
C GLY A 83 -2.25 2.81 -14.23
N GLY A 84 -1.16 2.99 -14.95
CA GLY A 84 -1.10 2.97 -16.40
C GLY A 84 0.09 2.14 -16.84
N THR A 85 0.08 0.86 -16.45
CA THR A 85 0.75 -0.30 -17.05
C THR A 85 0.19 -1.53 -16.35
#